data_AF-A0A8T6XQ83-F1
#
_entry.id   AF-A0A8T6XQ83-F1
#
_cell.length_a   1.000
_cell.length_b   1.000
_cell.length_c   1.000
_cell.angle_alpha   90.00
_cell.angle_beta   90.00
_cell.angle_gamma   90.00
#
_symmetry.space_group_name_H-M   'P 1'
#
loop_
_entity.id
_entity.type
_entity.pdbx_description
1 polymer ?
#
loop_
_entity_poly.entity_id
_entity_poly.type
_entity_poly.pdbx_seq_one_letter_code
_entity_poly.pdbx_strand_id
1 'polypeptide(L)' 'MSQDRKMYKCTCADCGKDSEVPFEPKEGRPVYCRECLPKHRSRRF' A
#
# COMPACT_ATOMS: atom_id res chain seq x y z
N MET A 1 -13.24 9.65 21.59
CA MET A 1 -12.48 10.50 20.65
C MET A 1 -11.95 9.62 19.53
N SER A 2 -12.60 9.68 18.37
CA SER A 2 -12.30 8.89 17.18
C SER A 2 -10.98 9.34 16.57
N GLN A 3 -9.99 8.44 16.51
CA GLN A 3 -8.75 8.69 15.78
C GLN A 3 -9.05 8.69 14.28
N ASP A 4 -8.98 9.86 13.65
CA ASP A 4 -9.04 10.02 12.20
C ASP A 4 -8.00 9.13 11.52
N ARG A 5 -8.47 8.07 10.86
CA ARG A 5 -7.62 7.23 10.00
C ARG A 5 -7.28 8.03 8.77
N LYS A 6 -6.15 8.76 8.81
CA LYS A 6 -5.59 9.43 7.64
C LYS A 6 -5.30 8.39 6.56
N MET A 7 -6.05 8.46 5.46
CA MET A 7 -5.76 7.70 4.26
C MET A 7 -4.80 8.51 3.40
N TYR A 8 -3.70 7.90 3.00
CA TYR A 8 -2.71 8.47 2.10
C TYR A 8 -2.91 7.90 0.71
N LYS A 9 -2.96 8.77 -0.30
CA LYS A 9 -2.93 8.36 -1.69
C LYS A 9 -1.51 7.91 -2.03
N CYS A 10 -1.39 6.74 -2.63
CA CYS A 10 -0.14 6.15 -3.04
C CYS A 10 -0.33 5.45 -4.39
N THR A 11 0.75 5.31 -5.13
CA THR A 11 0.74 4.60 -6.41
C THR A 11 1.33 3.21 -6.22
N CYS A 12 0.65 2.19 -6.76
CA CYS A 12 1.12 0.82 -6.69
C CYS A 12 2.43 0.67 -7.48
N ALA A 13 3.50 0.20 -6.84
CA ALA A 13 4.80 0.01 -7.47
C ALA A 13 4.83 -1.12 -8.50
N ASP A 14 3.82 -2.01 -8.51
CA ASP A 14 3.75 -3.18 -9.39
C ASP A 14 2.88 -2.91 -10.63
N CYS A 15 1.72 -2.28 -10.45
CA CYS A 15 0.75 -2.04 -11.53
C CYS A 15 0.51 -0.57 -11.86
N GLY A 16 1.10 0.37 -11.11
CA GLY A 16 0.97 1.82 -11.35
C GLY A 16 -0.39 2.42 -10.99
N LYS A 17 -1.32 1.65 -10.41
CA LYS A 17 -2.66 2.15 -10.03
C LYS A 17 -2.61 2.99 -8.75
N ASP A 18 -3.45 4.02 -8.68
CA ASP A 18 -3.70 4.78 -7.46
C ASP A 18 -4.42 3.95 -6.40
N SER A 19 -4.00 4.08 -5.14
CA SER A 19 -4.57 3.36 -4.00
C SER A 19 -4.54 4.21 -2.74
N GLU A 20 -5.48 3.96 -1.84
CA GLU A 20 -5.60 4.65 -0.56
C GLU A 20 -5.20 3.71 0.57
N VAL A 21 -4.16 4.09 1.30
CA VAL A 21 -3.56 3.27 2.36
C VAL A 21 -3.56 4.02 3.68
N PRO A 22 -3.77 3.34 4.82
CA PRO A 22 -3.76 3.98 6.13
C PRO A 22 -2.35 4.28 6.65
N PHE A 23 -1.33 4.19 5.80
CA PHE A 23 0.08 4.40 6.15
C PHE A 23 0.71 5.38 5.17
N GLU A 24 1.63 6.20 5.65
CA GLU A 24 2.34 7.15 4.80
C GLU A 24 3.26 6.40 3.81
N PRO A 25 3.11 6.62 2.49
CA PRO A 25 4.03 6.07 1.50
C PRO A 25 5.42 6.67 1.72
N LYS A 26 6.40 5.81 2.02
CA LYS A 26 7.80 6.23 2.22
C LYS A 26 8.61 6.02 0.96
N GLU A 27 9.41 7.02 0.59
CA GLU A 27 10.41 6.91 -0.47
C GLU A 27 11.44 5.84 -0.08
N GLY A 28 11.32 4.66 -0.70
CA GLY A 28 12.13 3.48 -0.37
C GLY A 28 11.32 2.25 0.05
N ARG A 29 10.02 2.37 0.34
CA ARG A 29 9.14 1.21 0.57
C ARG A 29 8.03 1.15 -0.48
N PRO A 30 8.08 0.18 -1.41
CA PRO A 30 7.08 0.08 -2.46
C PRO A 30 5.71 -0.21 -1.85
N VAL A 31 4.72 0.59 -2.25
CA VAL A 31 3.33 0.38 -1.86
C VAL A 31 2.67 -0.51 -2.90
N TYR A 32 1.89 -1.48 -2.45
CA TYR A 32 1.17 -2.39 -3.31
C TYR A 32 -0.32 -2.28 -3.05
N CYS A 33 -1.10 -2.28 -4.12
CA CYS A 33 -2.55 -2.38 -4.03
C CYS A 33 -2.97 -3.75 -3.46
N ARG A 34 -4.24 -3.86 -3.05
CA ARG A 34 -4.81 -5.10 -2.50
C ARG A 34 -4.64 -6.32 -3.43
N GLU A 35 -4.54 -6.11 -4.73
CA GLU A 35 -4.34 -7.17 -5.73
C GLU A 35 -2.88 -7.62 -5.86
N CYS A 36 -1.92 -6.68 -5.78
CA CYS A 36 -0.48 -6.97 -5.93
C CYS A 36 0.18 -7.38 -4.62
N LEU A 37 -0.31 -6.90 -3.47
CA LEU A 37 0.19 -7.25 -2.15
C LEU A 37 0.26 -8.78 -1.89
N PRO A 38 -0.76 -9.61 -2.18
CA PRO A 38 -0.68 -11.05 -1.99
C PRO A 38 0.37 -11.71 -2.90
N LYS A 39 0.57 -11.21 -4.12
CA LYS A 39 1.61 -11.71 -5.05
C LYS A 39 3.01 -11.49 -4.47
N HIS A 40 3.26 -10.32 -3.88
CA HIS A 40 4.53 -9.98 -3.25
C HIS A 40 4.73 -10.57 -1.83
N ARG A 41 3.65 -10.86 -1.09
CA ARG A 41 3.70 -11.51 0.24
C ARG A 41 3.95 -13.02 0.19
N SER A 42 4.05 -13.61 -1.00
CA SER A 42 4.22 -15.05 -1.24
C SER A 42 5.55 -15.67 -0.76
N ARG A 43 6.34 -14.97 0.07
CA ARG A 43 7.43 -15.57 0.87
C ARG A 43 6.91 -16.16 2.19
N ARG A 44 5.97 -17.09 2.10
CA ARG A 44 5.70 -18.05 3.18
C ARG A 44 5.62 -19.44 2.55
N PHE A 45 6.79 -19.95 2.18
CA PHE A 45 7.02 -21.39 2.14
C PHE A 45 7.38 -21.83 3.56
#